data_AF-A0AB73C5S1-F1
#
_entry.id   AF-A0AB73C5S1-F1
#
_cell.length_a   1.000
_cell.length_b   1.000
_cell.length_c   1.000
_cell.angle_alpha   90.00
_cell.angle_beta   90.00
_cell.angle_gamma   90.00
#
_symmetry.space_group_name_H-M   'P 1'
#
loop_
_entity.id
_entity.type
_entity.pdbx_description
1 polymer ?
#
loop_
_entity_poly.entity_id
_entity_poly.type
_entity_poly.pdbx_seq_one_letter_code
_entity_poly.pdbx_strand_id
1 'polypeptide(L)'
;MKKYFLLFCYIILCSLSFSHEIYRDRMKEFIRELRENTAKEKIFITQNGNELYFKNGKLDFDFFPVTDGTTQESLYYGHELHLSRATPSKFKKELLSFLIPIQKEGKTVFNINYGEGENRRAKIAEENEKFGFIGELLPVFEANKGYTPIKSFHKEDISSLKEAKNFLCLLNPEKFKNLKEYREYLENKDYDVLLIEPSLNGEFFTREDIESLKRKTSGGRRLVIAYFSIGEAENYRYYWKKSWNKKRPDWIVEENENWKGNYIVKYWVPEWKSIIKNYQKKLDEIGVDGYLLDTVDSYYYFEDKEEEKKGKK
;
A
#
# COMPACT_ATOMS: atom_id res chain seq x y z
N MET A 1 12.28 29.18 0.54
CA MET A 1 12.72 28.10 1.44
C MET A 1 11.53 27.66 2.27
N LYS A 2 10.71 26.75 1.73
CA LYS A 2 9.52 26.23 2.42
C LYS A 2 9.94 24.99 3.19
N LYS A 3 9.70 25.00 4.50
CA LYS A 3 9.98 23.90 5.42
C LYS A 3 9.04 22.75 5.07
N TYR A 4 9.60 21.59 4.72
CA TYR A 4 8.88 20.33 4.60
C TYR A 4 8.36 19.97 5.99
N PHE A 5 7.06 20.16 6.23
CA PHE A 5 6.41 19.67 7.43
C PHE A 5 6.09 18.19 7.18
N LEU A 6 7.12 17.35 7.28
CA LEU A 6 6.90 15.95 7.59
C LEU A 6 6.16 15.92 8.91
N LEU A 7 5.05 15.21 8.92
CA LEU A 7 4.29 14.90 10.12
C LEU A 7 5.20 14.06 11.02
N PHE A 8 5.93 14.73 11.91
CA PHE A 8 6.87 14.14 12.86
C PHE A 8 6.10 13.91 14.16
N CYS A 9 5.59 12.70 14.39
CA CYS A 9 5.03 12.32 15.68
C CYS A 9 6.13 12.38 16.75
N TYR A 10 6.11 13.43 17.58
CA TYR A 10 6.84 13.46 18.84
C TYR A 10 5.99 12.78 19.90
N ILE A 11 6.27 11.52 20.19
CA ILE A 11 5.63 10.80 21.30
C ILE A 11 6.12 11.40 22.62
N ILE A 12 5.28 12.19 23.27
CA ILE A 12 5.36 12.49 24.71
C ILE A 12 4.43 11.51 25.43
N LEU A 13 4.94 10.82 26.45
CA LEU A 13 4.26 9.74 27.16
C LEU A 13 3.20 10.23 28.17
N CYS A 14 2.19 9.37 28.36
CA CYS A 14 1.44 9.09 29.60
C CYS A 14 0.11 9.77 29.94
N SER A 15 -0.57 10.42 29.00
CA SER A 15 -2.04 10.65 29.10
C SER A 15 -2.80 10.46 27.77
N LEU A 16 -2.11 9.96 26.73
CA LEU A 16 -2.52 9.99 25.33
C LEU A 16 -3.28 8.76 24.80
N SER A 17 -3.48 7.70 25.59
CA SER A 17 -3.86 6.38 25.07
C SER A 17 -5.28 6.27 24.51
N PHE A 18 -6.25 7.09 24.95
CA PHE A 18 -7.66 6.85 24.61
C PHE A 18 -8.14 7.49 23.30
N SER A 19 -7.54 8.59 22.83
CA SER A 19 -8.01 9.23 21.59
C SER A 19 -7.27 8.79 20.34
N HIS A 20 -6.04 8.28 20.46
CA HIS A 20 -5.31 7.71 19.33
C HIS A 20 -6.06 6.52 18.76
N GLU A 21 -6.63 5.67 19.61
CA GLU A 21 -7.27 4.45 19.13
C GLU A 21 -8.51 4.69 18.25
N ILE A 22 -9.20 5.84 18.34
CA ILE A 22 -10.47 6.04 17.61
C ILE A 22 -10.29 6.01 16.09
N TYR A 23 -9.29 6.72 15.55
CA TYR A 23 -9.09 6.78 14.09
C TYR A 23 -8.49 5.48 13.57
N ARG A 24 -7.53 4.92 14.30
CA ARG A 24 -7.00 3.59 14.03
C ARG A 24 -8.06 2.50 14.03
N ASP A 25 -8.94 2.48 15.04
CA ASP A 25 -10.04 1.52 15.14
C ASP A 25 -11.06 1.71 14.03
N ARG A 26 -11.34 2.96 13.63
CA ARG A 26 -12.17 3.24 12.45
C ARG A 26 -11.56 2.70 11.16
N MET A 27 -10.24 2.78 11.01
CA MET A 27 -9.55 2.21 9.85
C MET A 27 -9.59 0.67 9.90
N LYS A 28 -9.33 0.06 11.07
CA LYS A 28 -9.48 -1.40 11.26
C LYS A 28 -10.88 -1.87 10.92
N GLU A 29 -11.90 -1.15 11.38
CA GLU A 29 -13.29 -1.46 11.10
C GLU A 29 -13.62 -1.33 9.62
N PHE A 30 -13.11 -0.29 8.96
CA PHE A 30 -13.32 -0.15 7.53
C PHE A 30 -12.68 -1.28 6.73
N ILE A 31 -11.46 -1.70 7.09
CA ILE A 31 -10.79 -2.86 6.49
C ILE A 31 -11.59 -4.15 6.73
N ARG A 32 -12.18 -4.35 7.91
CA ARG A 32 -13.09 -5.47 8.20
C ARG A 32 -14.33 -5.45 7.30
N GLU A 33 -14.97 -4.29 7.15
CA GLU A 33 -16.11 -4.16 6.25
C GLU A 33 -15.75 -4.50 4.80
N LEU A 34 -14.56 -4.14 4.33
CA LEU A 34 -14.07 -4.51 2.98
C LEU A 34 -13.80 -6.01 2.88
N ARG A 35 -13.24 -6.62 3.94
CA ARG A 35 -13.01 -8.07 4.01
C ARG A 35 -14.32 -8.86 3.94
N GLU A 36 -15.36 -8.38 4.59
CA GLU A 36 -16.70 -9.00 4.56
C GLU A 36 -17.45 -8.76 3.24
N ASN A 37 -17.06 -7.72 2.48
CA ASN A 37 -17.71 -7.34 1.23
C ASN A 37 -17.12 -8.03 -0.02
N THR A 38 -16.24 -9.01 0.15
CA THR A 38 -15.69 -9.81 -0.95
C THR A 38 -15.55 -11.29 -0.58
N ALA A 39 -15.09 -12.10 -1.53
CA ALA A 39 -14.88 -13.52 -1.35
C ALA A 39 -13.64 -13.80 -0.46
N LYS A 40 -13.70 -14.89 0.32
CA LYS A 40 -12.70 -15.18 1.38
C LYS A 40 -11.30 -15.45 0.86
N GLU A 41 -11.18 -15.87 -0.39
CA GLU A 41 -9.92 -16.18 -1.06
C GLU A 41 -9.14 -14.93 -1.51
N LYS A 42 -9.78 -13.75 -1.52
CA LYS A 42 -9.09 -12.51 -1.90
C LYS A 42 -7.97 -12.20 -0.91
N ILE A 43 -6.82 -11.83 -1.43
CA ILE A 43 -5.66 -11.45 -0.61
C ILE A 43 -5.77 -9.96 -0.22
N PHE A 44 -5.56 -9.61 1.04
CA PHE A 44 -5.44 -8.20 1.46
C PHE A 44 -4.01 -7.92 1.93
N ILE A 45 -3.41 -6.90 1.35
CA ILE A 45 -2.10 -6.38 1.75
C ILE A 45 -2.30 -4.92 2.15
N THR A 46 -1.97 -4.54 3.38
CA THR A 46 -1.95 -3.11 3.75
C THR A 46 -0.67 -2.46 3.24
N GLN A 47 -0.75 -1.24 2.71
CA GLN A 47 0.43 -0.44 2.40
C GLN A 47 0.70 0.54 3.54
N ASN A 48 1.85 0.39 4.21
CA ASN A 48 2.18 1.11 5.45
C ASN A 48 1.18 0.84 6.60
N GLY A 49 1.03 1.81 7.51
CA GLY A 49 0.10 1.73 8.65
C GLY A 49 0.31 0.54 9.58
N ASN A 50 1.55 0.06 9.72
CA ASN A 50 1.87 -1.19 10.41
C ASN A 50 1.48 -1.21 11.90
N GLU A 51 1.23 -0.06 12.52
CA GLU A 51 0.67 0.04 13.87
C GLU A 51 -0.76 -0.51 13.98
N LEU A 52 -1.50 -0.62 12.88
CA LEU A 52 -2.83 -1.26 12.86
C LEU A 52 -2.77 -2.71 13.37
N TYR A 53 -1.63 -3.40 13.24
CA TYR A 53 -1.50 -4.77 13.75
C TYR A 53 -1.29 -4.86 15.25
N PHE A 54 -1.29 -3.74 15.97
CA PHE A 54 -0.99 -3.70 17.39
C PHE A 54 -2.12 -3.05 18.20
N LYS A 55 -2.23 -3.50 19.45
CA LYS A 55 -3.07 -2.94 20.49
C LYS A 55 -2.33 -3.07 21.82
N ASN A 56 -2.18 -1.96 22.55
CA ASN A 56 -1.39 -1.92 23.80
C ASN A 56 0.02 -2.51 23.67
N GLY A 57 0.71 -2.25 22.55
CA GLY A 57 2.08 -2.71 22.28
C GLY A 57 2.22 -4.21 21.98
N LYS A 58 1.12 -4.95 21.84
CA LYS A 58 1.10 -6.37 21.46
C LYS A 58 0.34 -6.54 20.15
N LEU A 59 0.58 -7.65 19.44
CA LEU A 59 -0.19 -8.00 18.25
C LEU A 59 -1.68 -8.08 18.60
N ASP A 60 -2.49 -7.39 17.81
CA ASP A 60 -3.94 -7.36 17.91
C ASP A 60 -4.52 -8.56 17.15
N PHE A 61 -4.66 -9.70 17.83
CA PHE A 61 -5.18 -10.93 17.23
C PHE A 61 -6.64 -10.85 16.76
N ASP A 62 -7.40 -9.81 17.16
CA ASP A 62 -8.74 -9.57 16.63
C ASP A 62 -8.71 -8.90 15.25
N PHE A 63 -7.63 -8.19 14.91
CA PHE A 63 -7.44 -7.56 13.61
C PHE A 63 -6.45 -8.32 12.71
N PHE A 64 -5.45 -8.97 13.31
CA PHE A 64 -4.42 -9.70 12.59
C PHE A 64 -4.95 -10.64 11.50
N PRO A 65 -5.98 -11.49 11.71
CA PRO A 65 -6.46 -12.39 10.66
C PRO A 65 -7.23 -11.70 9.51
N VAL A 66 -7.51 -10.40 9.60
CA VAL A 66 -8.29 -9.66 8.59
C VAL A 66 -7.50 -9.45 7.30
N THR A 67 -6.17 -9.47 7.34
CA THR A 67 -5.30 -9.28 6.17
C THR A 67 -4.32 -10.45 6.00
N ASP A 68 -3.61 -10.50 4.88
CA ASP A 68 -2.71 -11.60 4.51
C ASP A 68 -1.24 -11.17 4.50
N GLY A 69 -0.99 -9.88 4.27
CA GLY A 69 0.34 -9.29 4.29
C GLY A 69 0.31 -7.79 4.57
N THR A 70 1.49 -7.19 4.60
CA THR A 70 1.66 -5.74 4.71
C THR A 70 2.89 -5.29 3.92
N THR A 71 2.97 -3.99 3.65
CA THR A 71 4.15 -3.35 3.09
C THR A 71 4.75 -2.31 4.04
N GLN A 72 6.01 -1.95 3.82
CA GLN A 72 6.63 -0.76 4.37
C GLN A 72 7.34 0.03 3.28
N GLU A 73 6.98 1.30 3.16
CA GLU A 73 7.53 2.27 2.23
C GLU A 73 7.99 3.53 3.00
N SER A 74 9.24 3.97 2.95
CA SER A 74 10.44 3.17 2.63
C SER A 74 11.01 2.49 3.88
N LEU A 75 11.66 1.33 3.75
CA LEU A 75 12.32 0.67 4.89
C LEU A 75 13.82 1.04 5.02
N TYR A 76 14.62 0.80 3.97
CA TYR A 76 16.08 0.95 4.00
C TYR A 76 16.59 2.16 3.22
N TYR A 77 15.96 2.49 2.09
CA TYR A 77 16.36 3.58 1.20
C TYR A 77 15.15 4.32 0.62
N GLY A 78 15.26 5.63 0.44
CA GLY A 78 14.15 6.49 0.01
C GLY A 78 13.70 7.51 1.07
N HIS A 79 14.49 7.66 2.15
CA HIS A 79 14.12 8.49 3.30
C HIS A 79 13.85 9.95 2.90
N GLU A 80 12.76 10.52 3.42
CA GLU A 80 12.30 11.89 3.13
C GLU A 80 12.12 12.16 1.63
N LEU A 81 11.64 11.17 0.87
CA LEU A 81 11.45 11.26 -0.59
C LEU A 81 12.74 11.60 -1.36
N HIS A 82 13.90 11.20 -0.82
CA HIS A 82 15.18 11.30 -1.52
C HIS A 82 15.65 9.93 -2.00
N LEU A 83 15.76 9.78 -3.33
CA LEU A 83 16.29 8.57 -3.96
C LEU A 83 17.64 8.19 -3.38
N SER A 84 17.83 6.90 -3.10
CA SER A 84 19.08 6.32 -2.59
C SER A 84 19.52 6.79 -1.20
N ARG A 85 18.78 7.69 -0.55
CA ARG A 85 19.07 8.15 0.82
C ARG A 85 18.71 7.07 1.82
N ALA A 86 19.67 6.66 2.64
CA ALA A 86 19.45 5.64 3.64
C ALA A 86 18.50 6.12 4.74
N THR A 87 17.63 5.23 5.20
CA THR A 87 16.81 5.44 6.39
C THR A 87 17.70 5.49 7.64
N PRO A 88 17.64 6.57 8.44
CA PRO A 88 18.47 6.67 9.64
C PRO A 88 18.19 5.53 10.61
N SER A 89 19.23 5.07 11.32
CA SER A 89 19.17 3.88 12.18
C SER A 89 18.08 3.94 13.25
N LYS A 90 17.73 5.13 13.77
CA LYS A 90 16.65 5.29 14.74
C LYS A 90 15.29 4.91 14.13
N PHE A 91 14.92 5.53 13.02
CA PHE A 91 13.67 5.24 12.30
C PHE A 91 13.64 3.79 11.81
N LYS A 92 14.75 3.29 11.27
CA LYS A 92 14.82 1.89 10.83
C LYS A 92 14.54 0.91 11.97
N LYS A 93 15.08 1.15 13.17
CA LYS A 93 14.82 0.30 14.35
C LYS A 93 13.34 0.34 14.77
N GLU A 94 12.72 1.51 14.71
CA GLU A 94 11.31 1.71 15.01
C GLU A 94 10.41 0.96 14.02
N LEU A 95 10.63 1.13 12.70
CA LEU A 95 9.88 0.39 11.68
C LEU A 95 10.04 -1.13 11.85
N LEU A 96 11.27 -1.61 12.07
CA LEU A 96 11.53 -3.04 12.30
C LEU A 96 10.87 -3.56 13.58
N SER A 97 10.63 -2.72 14.58
CA SER A 97 9.94 -3.14 15.81
C SER A 97 8.48 -3.54 15.58
N PHE A 98 7.84 -3.01 14.53
CA PHE A 98 6.52 -3.44 14.09
C PHE A 98 6.59 -4.61 13.10
N LEU A 99 7.48 -4.54 12.11
CA LEU A 99 7.52 -5.50 11.00
C LEU A 99 8.00 -6.90 11.42
N ILE A 100 8.96 -6.99 12.33
CA ILE A 100 9.52 -8.29 12.74
C ILE A 100 8.47 -9.15 13.46
N PRO A 101 7.71 -8.64 14.47
CA PRO A 101 6.60 -9.41 15.05
C PRO A 101 5.54 -9.83 14.04
N ILE A 102 5.15 -8.93 13.12
CA ILE A 102 4.18 -9.22 12.06
C ILE A 102 4.62 -10.41 11.21
N GLN A 103 5.88 -10.40 10.74
CA GLN A 103 6.43 -11.47 9.92
C GLN A 103 6.59 -12.78 10.69
N LYS A 104 7.02 -12.71 11.96
CA LYS A 104 7.17 -13.90 12.81
C LYS A 104 5.85 -14.60 13.09
N GLU A 105 4.76 -13.85 13.22
CA GLU A 105 3.41 -14.39 13.38
C GLU A 105 2.81 -14.90 12.05
N GLY A 106 3.53 -14.74 10.94
CA GLY A 106 3.27 -15.46 9.70
C GLY A 106 2.60 -14.67 8.58
N LYS A 107 2.49 -13.34 8.69
CA LYS A 107 2.16 -12.46 7.56
C LYS A 107 3.36 -12.26 6.66
N THR A 108 3.15 -12.15 5.35
CA THR A 108 4.22 -11.73 4.43
C THR A 108 4.42 -10.22 4.53
N VAL A 109 5.67 -9.80 4.78
CA VAL A 109 6.09 -8.39 4.78
C VAL A 109 6.85 -8.07 3.50
N PHE A 110 6.28 -7.16 2.72
CA PHE A 110 6.95 -6.54 1.59
C PHE A 110 7.65 -5.24 2.03
N ASN A 111 8.86 -4.96 1.56
CA ASN A 111 9.46 -3.63 1.75
C ASN A 111 9.81 -2.98 0.41
N ILE A 112 9.33 -1.75 0.25
CA ILE A 112 9.54 -0.94 -0.93
C ILE A 112 10.63 0.06 -0.59
N ASN A 113 11.68 0.12 -1.42
CA ASN A 113 12.80 1.05 -1.24
C ASN A 113 12.99 1.84 -2.52
N TYR A 114 13.62 3.01 -2.41
CA TYR A 114 13.85 3.89 -3.55
C TYR A 114 15.32 4.24 -3.74
N GLY A 115 15.81 4.04 -4.96
CA GLY A 115 17.17 4.37 -5.33
C GLY A 115 17.74 3.49 -6.43
N GLU A 116 19.06 3.49 -6.54
CA GLU A 116 19.78 2.81 -7.61
C GLU A 116 21.08 2.15 -7.08
N GLY A 117 21.57 1.16 -7.84
CA GLY A 117 22.89 0.56 -7.66
C GLY A 117 22.91 -0.81 -6.97
N GLU A 118 23.75 -1.71 -7.50
CA GLU A 118 23.86 -3.10 -7.06
C GLU A 118 24.26 -3.27 -5.58
N ASN A 119 25.11 -2.39 -5.05
CA ASN A 119 25.48 -2.44 -3.63
C ASN A 119 24.27 -2.27 -2.70
N ARG A 120 23.29 -1.42 -3.07
CA ARG A 120 22.06 -1.23 -2.28
C ARG A 120 21.14 -2.44 -2.42
N ARG A 121 21.03 -3.00 -3.63
CA ARG A 121 20.25 -4.22 -3.90
C ARG A 121 20.78 -5.40 -3.09
N ALA A 122 22.10 -5.60 -3.09
CA ALA A 122 22.76 -6.64 -2.28
C ALA A 122 22.50 -6.44 -0.77
N LYS A 123 22.57 -5.20 -0.27
CA LYS A 123 22.28 -4.90 1.14
C LYS A 123 20.81 -5.15 1.50
N ILE A 124 19.87 -4.77 0.63
CA ILE A 124 18.44 -5.06 0.82
C ILE A 124 18.23 -6.58 0.85
N ALA A 125 18.86 -7.33 -0.06
CA ALA A 125 18.78 -8.79 -0.07
C ALA A 125 19.28 -9.40 1.25
N GLU A 126 20.45 -8.98 1.74
CA GLU A 126 21.02 -9.44 3.01
C GLU A 126 20.10 -9.14 4.21
N GLU A 127 19.55 -7.93 4.28
CA GLU A 127 18.65 -7.54 5.38
C GLU A 127 17.31 -8.28 5.30
N ASN A 128 16.79 -8.55 4.10
CA ASN A 128 15.58 -9.31 3.88
C ASN A 128 15.72 -10.78 4.34
N GLU A 129 16.87 -11.40 4.06
CA GLU A 129 17.16 -12.78 4.49
C GLU A 129 17.15 -12.93 6.01
N LYS A 130 17.61 -11.92 6.77
CA LYS A 130 17.62 -11.94 8.24
C LYS A 130 16.22 -12.06 8.86
N PHE A 131 15.21 -11.49 8.20
CA PHE A 131 13.86 -11.39 8.75
C PHE A 131 12.82 -12.17 7.96
N GLY A 132 13.16 -12.71 6.79
CA GLY A 132 12.23 -13.38 5.90
C GLY A 132 11.32 -12.43 5.13
N PHE A 133 11.75 -11.18 4.93
CA PHE A 133 11.01 -10.19 4.14
C PHE A 133 11.23 -10.42 2.63
N ILE A 134 10.34 -9.84 1.82
CA ILE A 134 10.52 -9.70 0.38
C ILE A 134 10.66 -8.21 0.10
N GLY A 135 11.73 -7.78 -0.55
CA GLY A 135 11.97 -6.35 -0.75
C GLY A 135 12.59 -6.03 -2.08
N GLU A 136 12.24 -4.86 -2.60
CA GLU A 136 12.65 -4.38 -3.91
C GLU A 136 13.19 -2.95 -3.84
N LEU A 137 13.97 -2.58 -4.86
CA LEU A 137 14.53 -1.24 -5.03
C LEU A 137 13.93 -0.60 -6.29
N LEU A 138 12.94 0.25 -6.09
CA LEU A 138 12.27 1.03 -7.13
C LEU A 138 13.13 2.24 -7.53
N PRO A 139 13.11 2.63 -8.83
CA PRO A 139 13.92 3.73 -9.33
C PRO A 139 13.30 5.11 -9.09
N VAL A 140 11.98 5.19 -8.82
CA VAL A 140 11.21 6.44 -8.72
C VAL A 140 10.06 6.27 -7.71
N PHE A 141 9.68 7.34 -7.01
CA PHE A 141 8.61 7.31 -5.98
C PHE A 141 7.23 7.14 -6.58
N GLU A 142 7.01 7.66 -7.79
CA GLU A 142 5.72 7.61 -8.48
C GLU A 142 5.32 6.18 -8.89
N ALA A 143 6.19 5.17 -8.70
CA ALA A 143 5.96 3.79 -9.12
C ALA A 143 5.46 3.68 -10.57
N ASN A 144 5.99 4.53 -11.46
CA ASN A 144 5.65 4.59 -12.89
C ASN A 144 6.75 4.04 -13.80
N LYS A 145 7.75 3.37 -13.24
CA LYS A 145 8.90 2.83 -13.97
C LYS A 145 9.23 1.44 -13.49
N GLY A 146 9.34 0.52 -14.45
CA GLY A 146 9.78 -0.84 -14.22
C GLY A 146 11.21 -0.95 -13.67
N TYR A 147 11.48 -2.07 -13.01
CA TYR A 147 12.79 -2.44 -12.49
C TYR A 147 13.08 -3.93 -12.74
N THR A 148 14.22 -4.42 -12.26
CA THR A 148 14.55 -5.85 -12.19
C THR A 148 14.46 -6.32 -10.74
N PRO A 149 13.89 -7.51 -10.48
CA PRO A 149 13.71 -7.96 -9.10
C PRO A 149 15.06 -8.23 -8.43
N ILE A 150 15.13 -8.06 -7.12
CA ILE A 150 16.33 -8.38 -6.34
C ILE A 150 16.60 -9.90 -6.35
N LYS A 151 15.57 -10.72 -6.14
CA LYS A 151 15.65 -12.16 -6.36
C LYS A 151 15.21 -12.49 -7.79
N SER A 152 16.00 -13.30 -8.49
CA SER A 152 15.74 -13.63 -9.90
C SER A 152 14.37 -14.27 -10.12
N PHE A 153 13.83 -14.08 -11.33
CA PHE A 153 12.61 -14.72 -11.77
C PHE A 153 12.70 -16.25 -11.72
N HIS A 154 11.56 -16.90 -11.50
CA HIS A 154 11.44 -18.36 -11.52
C HIS A 154 10.06 -18.83 -11.99
N LYS A 155 10.02 -20.08 -12.44
CA LYS A 155 8.85 -20.70 -13.07
C LYS A 155 7.85 -21.37 -12.12
N GLU A 156 8.16 -21.42 -10.83
CA GLU A 156 7.28 -22.04 -9.82
C GLU A 156 5.93 -21.33 -9.77
N ASP A 157 4.88 -22.10 -9.52
CA ASP A 157 3.54 -21.58 -9.25
C ASP A 157 3.51 -20.85 -7.91
N ILE A 158 2.82 -19.71 -7.89
CA ILE A 158 2.59 -18.89 -6.71
C ILE A 158 1.09 -18.86 -6.43
N SER A 159 0.70 -19.57 -5.38
CA SER A 159 -0.66 -19.71 -4.88
C SER A 159 -0.91 -18.88 -3.61
N SER A 160 0.15 -18.52 -2.89
CA SER A 160 0.08 -17.70 -1.69
C SER A 160 1.25 -16.71 -1.58
N LEU A 161 1.08 -15.65 -0.79
CA LEU A 161 2.13 -14.63 -0.57
C LEU A 161 3.41 -15.21 0.07
N LYS A 162 3.34 -16.37 0.74
CA LYS A 162 4.49 -17.01 1.40
C LYS A 162 5.45 -17.66 0.40
N GLU A 163 4.96 -17.98 -0.80
CA GLU A 163 5.74 -18.63 -1.87
C GLU A 163 6.49 -17.61 -2.74
N ALA A 164 6.09 -16.33 -2.67
CA ALA A 164 6.70 -15.27 -3.45
C ALA A 164 8.15 -15.01 -3.02
N LYS A 165 9.02 -14.75 -4.00
CA LYS A 165 10.43 -14.39 -3.80
C LYS A 165 10.74 -12.99 -4.32
N ASN A 166 9.91 -12.45 -5.21
CA ASN A 166 10.01 -11.11 -5.76
C ASN A 166 8.62 -10.51 -6.03
N PHE A 167 8.55 -9.21 -6.29
CA PHE A 167 7.31 -8.57 -6.70
C PHE A 167 7.58 -7.36 -7.60
N LEU A 168 6.59 -7.02 -8.42
CA LEU A 168 6.53 -5.74 -9.12
C LEU A 168 5.62 -4.79 -8.35
N CYS A 169 6.07 -3.57 -8.09
CA CYS A 169 5.23 -2.45 -7.66
C CYS A 169 5.20 -1.40 -8.76
N LEU A 170 4.03 -1.25 -9.39
CA LEU A 170 3.80 -0.34 -10.51
C LEU A 170 2.39 0.24 -10.41
N LEU A 171 2.25 1.27 -9.59
CA LEU A 171 0.97 1.85 -9.18
C LEU A 171 0.54 3.04 -10.05
N ASN A 172 1.39 3.47 -10.99
CA ASN A 172 1.06 4.54 -11.91
C ASN A 172 1.49 4.17 -13.35
N PRO A 173 0.57 3.70 -14.20
CA PRO A 173 0.87 3.29 -15.56
C PRO A 173 0.83 4.43 -16.58
N GLU A 174 0.88 5.71 -16.16
CA GLU A 174 0.75 6.87 -17.07
C GLU A 174 1.79 6.92 -18.21
N LYS A 175 2.92 6.23 -18.06
CA LYS A 175 3.97 6.17 -19.09
C LYS A 175 3.64 5.22 -20.24
N PHE A 176 2.64 4.35 -20.09
CA PHE A 176 2.16 3.50 -21.17
C PHE A 176 1.11 4.25 -22.00
N LYS A 177 1.10 4.04 -23.32
CA LYS A 177 0.18 4.78 -24.21
C LYS A 177 -1.27 4.32 -24.04
N ASN A 178 -1.49 3.05 -23.69
CA ASN A 178 -2.79 2.42 -23.56
C ASN A 178 -2.69 1.14 -22.72
N LEU A 179 -3.85 0.59 -22.34
CA LEU A 179 -3.93 -0.64 -21.55
C LEU A 179 -3.26 -1.85 -22.21
N LYS A 180 -3.27 -1.93 -23.54
CA LYS A 180 -2.63 -3.04 -24.28
C LYS A 180 -1.12 -3.05 -24.06
N GLU A 181 -0.45 -1.91 -24.26
CA GLU A 181 1.00 -1.78 -24.05
C GLU A 181 1.36 -2.05 -22.59
N TYR A 182 0.54 -1.56 -21.65
CA TYR A 182 0.72 -1.82 -20.24
C TYR A 182 0.59 -3.31 -19.89
N ARG A 183 -0.45 -3.99 -20.38
CA ARG A 183 -0.63 -5.44 -20.20
C ARG A 183 0.53 -6.22 -20.79
N GLU A 184 0.94 -5.93 -22.02
CA GLU A 184 2.05 -6.60 -22.69
C GLU A 184 3.36 -6.44 -21.90
N TYR A 185 3.60 -5.26 -21.31
CA TYR A 185 4.75 -5.06 -20.43
C TYR A 185 4.70 -6.00 -19.20
N LEU A 186 3.54 -6.13 -18.56
CA LEU A 186 3.35 -6.99 -17.39
C LEU A 186 3.42 -8.48 -17.74
N GLU A 187 2.84 -8.89 -18.86
CA GLU A 187 2.86 -10.28 -19.36
C GLU A 187 4.28 -10.77 -19.61
N ASN A 188 5.17 -9.91 -20.12
CA ASN A 188 6.55 -10.26 -20.48
C ASN A 188 7.54 -10.29 -19.30
N LYS A 189 7.05 -10.42 -18.05
CA LYS A 189 7.87 -10.43 -16.83
C LYS A 189 7.41 -11.53 -15.89
N ASP A 190 8.33 -12.23 -15.25
CA ASP A 190 8.03 -13.40 -14.43
C ASP A 190 8.03 -13.09 -12.92
N TYR A 191 7.50 -11.91 -12.55
CA TYR A 191 7.30 -11.56 -11.15
C TYR A 191 6.31 -12.50 -10.46
N ASP A 192 6.55 -12.82 -9.18
CA ASP A 192 5.66 -13.71 -8.40
C ASP A 192 4.36 -13.01 -7.96
N VAL A 193 4.46 -11.72 -7.66
CA VAL A 193 3.33 -10.87 -7.28
C VAL A 193 3.40 -9.58 -8.10
N LEU A 194 2.28 -9.24 -8.74
CA LEU A 194 2.08 -7.94 -9.36
C LEU A 194 1.25 -7.07 -8.41
N LEU A 195 1.87 -6.03 -7.84
CA LEU A 195 1.20 -4.93 -7.17
C LEU A 195 0.99 -3.81 -8.19
N ILE A 196 -0.21 -3.72 -8.75
CA ILE A 196 -0.45 -2.90 -9.94
C ILE A 196 -1.70 -2.04 -9.83
N GLU A 197 -1.64 -0.88 -10.47
CA GLU A 197 -2.85 -0.16 -10.85
C GLU A 197 -3.62 -0.96 -11.91
N PRO A 198 -4.91 -1.30 -11.70
CA PRO A 198 -5.70 -2.12 -12.62
C PRO A 198 -6.33 -1.35 -13.80
N SER A 199 -6.09 -0.04 -13.89
CA SER A 199 -6.69 0.84 -14.90
C SER A 199 -5.70 1.83 -15.51
N LEU A 200 -6.01 2.37 -16.68
CA LEU A 200 -5.25 3.46 -17.28
C LEU A 200 -6.24 4.40 -17.96
N ASN A 201 -6.15 5.69 -17.64
CA ASN A 201 -7.06 6.73 -18.15
C ASN A 201 -8.56 6.41 -17.94
N GLY A 202 -8.89 5.72 -16.84
CA GLY A 202 -10.26 5.35 -16.48
C GLY A 202 -10.79 4.05 -17.11
N GLU A 203 -10.04 3.46 -18.05
CA GLU A 203 -10.32 2.13 -18.59
C GLU A 203 -9.67 1.07 -17.70
N PHE A 204 -10.42 0.02 -17.34
CA PHE A 204 -9.93 -1.08 -16.51
C PHE A 204 -9.52 -2.25 -17.39
N PHE A 205 -8.57 -3.06 -16.92
CA PHE A 205 -8.37 -4.39 -17.45
C PHE A 205 -9.67 -5.20 -17.42
N THR A 206 -9.87 -6.02 -18.44
CA THR A 206 -10.96 -7.01 -18.49
C THR A 206 -10.62 -8.21 -17.60
N ARG A 207 -11.60 -9.10 -17.39
CA ARG A 207 -11.34 -10.37 -16.69
C ARG A 207 -10.33 -11.22 -17.43
N GLU A 208 -10.42 -11.24 -18.76
CA GLU A 208 -9.51 -11.98 -19.63
C GLU A 208 -8.09 -11.44 -19.54
N ASP A 209 -7.92 -10.12 -19.46
CA ASP A 209 -6.62 -9.47 -19.22
C ASP A 209 -6.04 -9.88 -17.87
N ILE A 210 -6.84 -9.85 -16.80
CA ILE A 210 -6.36 -10.24 -15.46
C ILE A 210 -6.01 -11.72 -15.41
N GLU A 211 -6.80 -12.60 -16.04
CA GLU A 211 -6.48 -14.04 -16.11
C GLU A 211 -5.22 -14.32 -16.92
N SER A 212 -4.95 -13.59 -18.00
CA SER A 212 -3.66 -13.69 -18.71
C SER A 212 -2.51 -13.23 -17.83
N LEU A 213 -2.70 -12.14 -17.08
CA LEU A 213 -1.71 -11.63 -16.13
C LEU A 213 -1.43 -12.59 -14.96
N LYS A 214 -2.29 -13.57 -14.65
CA LYS A 214 -2.00 -14.59 -13.62
C LYS A 214 -1.04 -15.68 -14.09
N ARG A 215 -0.59 -15.65 -15.35
CA ARG A 215 0.43 -16.56 -15.90
C ARG A 215 1.73 -15.81 -16.15
N LYS A 216 2.83 -16.42 -15.75
CA LYS A 216 4.20 -16.04 -16.11
C LYS A 216 4.49 -16.49 -17.55
N THR A 217 5.44 -15.85 -18.21
CA THR A 217 5.93 -16.30 -19.53
C THR A 217 6.54 -17.70 -19.47
N SER A 218 7.14 -18.07 -18.33
CA SER A 218 7.65 -19.41 -18.07
C SER A 218 6.57 -20.48 -17.77
N GLY A 219 5.29 -20.10 -17.75
CA GLY A 219 4.14 -21.00 -17.58
C GLY A 219 3.61 -21.10 -16.15
N GLY A 220 4.40 -20.69 -15.14
CA GLY A 220 3.98 -20.71 -13.74
C GLY A 220 2.87 -19.70 -13.42
N ARG A 221 2.06 -19.99 -12.40
CA ARG A 221 1.09 -19.04 -11.84
C ARG A 221 1.79 -17.93 -11.06
N ARG A 222 1.25 -16.71 -11.12
CA ARG A 222 1.59 -15.57 -10.25
C ARG A 222 0.32 -14.92 -9.70
N LEU A 223 0.48 -14.08 -8.68
CA LEU A 223 -0.61 -13.34 -8.05
C LEU A 223 -0.75 -11.93 -8.63
N VAL A 224 -1.98 -11.51 -8.91
CA VAL A 224 -2.30 -10.15 -9.39
C VAL A 224 -3.10 -9.41 -8.31
N ILE A 225 -2.47 -8.39 -7.71
CA ILE A 225 -3.00 -7.60 -6.61
C ILE A 225 -3.23 -6.16 -7.09
N ALA A 226 -4.48 -5.69 -6.98
CA ALA A 226 -4.86 -4.36 -7.44
C ALA A 226 -4.59 -3.28 -6.38
N TYR A 227 -4.03 -2.16 -6.81
CA TYR A 227 -3.99 -0.93 -6.04
C TYR A 227 -5.40 -0.48 -5.64
N PHE A 228 -5.57 -0.16 -4.36
CA PHE A 228 -6.86 0.22 -3.81
C PHE A 228 -6.71 1.22 -2.64
N SER A 229 -6.73 2.51 -2.95
CA SER A 229 -6.70 3.59 -1.94
C SER A 229 -8.01 3.65 -1.15
N ILE A 230 -7.94 3.60 0.18
CA ILE A 230 -9.13 3.59 1.06
C ILE A 230 -9.17 4.77 2.05
N GLY A 231 -8.05 5.43 2.33
CA GLY A 231 -7.97 6.62 3.17
C GLY A 231 -8.02 7.95 2.41
N GLU A 232 -7.84 7.92 1.08
CA GLU A 232 -7.83 9.09 0.22
C GLU A 232 -8.71 8.93 -1.03
N ALA A 233 -9.31 10.04 -1.49
CA ALA A 233 -10.02 10.15 -2.74
C ALA A 233 -9.12 10.72 -3.84
N GLU A 234 -9.11 10.10 -5.01
CA GLU A 234 -8.27 10.48 -6.13
C GLU A 234 -9.11 11.15 -7.23
N ASN A 235 -8.76 12.37 -7.61
CA ASN A 235 -9.60 13.17 -8.53
C ASN A 235 -9.61 12.70 -9.99
N TYR A 236 -8.72 11.78 -10.32
CA TYR A 236 -8.64 11.12 -11.63
C TYR A 236 -9.41 9.80 -11.69
N ARG A 237 -10.02 9.34 -10.57
CA ARG A 237 -10.85 8.13 -10.55
C ARG A 237 -12.24 8.40 -11.10
N TYR A 238 -12.86 7.35 -11.65
CA TYR A 238 -14.20 7.43 -12.23
C TYR A 238 -15.29 7.86 -11.22
N TYR A 239 -15.10 7.61 -9.92
CA TYR A 239 -16.05 8.01 -8.89
C TYR A 239 -16.01 9.51 -8.57
N TRP A 240 -14.95 10.21 -8.98
CA TRP A 240 -14.79 11.63 -8.71
C TRP A 240 -15.82 12.45 -9.50
N LYS A 241 -16.73 13.12 -8.78
CA LYS A 241 -17.76 13.94 -9.42
C LYS A 241 -17.17 15.30 -9.80
N LYS A 242 -17.36 15.73 -11.05
CA LYS A 242 -16.89 17.07 -11.52
C LYS A 242 -17.36 18.23 -10.62
N SER A 243 -18.51 18.11 -9.96
CA SER A 243 -19.02 19.09 -8.99
C SER A 243 -18.09 19.30 -7.78
N TRP A 244 -17.31 18.28 -7.40
CA TRP A 244 -16.38 18.35 -6.27
C TRP A 244 -15.20 19.29 -6.53
N ASN A 245 -14.87 19.59 -7.78
CA ASN A 245 -13.86 20.61 -8.13
C ASN A 245 -14.27 22.03 -7.72
N LYS A 246 -15.58 22.29 -7.61
CA LYS A 246 -16.11 23.59 -7.18
C LYS A 246 -16.43 23.60 -5.69
N LYS A 247 -17.09 22.55 -5.20
CA LYS A 247 -17.45 22.37 -3.79
C LYS A 247 -17.32 20.90 -3.43
N ARG A 248 -16.31 20.58 -2.62
CA ARG A 248 -16.08 19.24 -2.11
C ARG A 248 -17.14 18.90 -1.04
N PRO A 249 -17.56 17.62 -0.92
CA PRO A 249 -18.30 17.15 0.25
C PRO A 249 -17.47 17.34 1.52
N ASP A 250 -18.13 17.53 2.67
CA ASP A 250 -17.47 17.79 3.95
C ASP A 250 -16.59 16.64 4.47
N TRP A 251 -16.69 15.46 3.85
CA TRP A 251 -15.84 14.30 4.13
C TRP A 251 -14.56 14.27 3.31
N ILE A 252 -14.40 15.10 2.27
CA ILE A 252 -13.12 15.34 1.61
C ILE A 252 -12.45 16.52 2.31
N VAL A 253 -11.32 16.28 2.97
CA VAL A 253 -10.70 17.21 3.92
C VAL A 253 -9.79 18.19 3.18
N GLU A 254 -8.67 17.72 2.64
CA GLU A 254 -7.70 18.53 1.91
C GLU A 254 -6.88 17.70 0.93
N GLU A 255 -6.17 18.36 0.02
CA GLU A 255 -5.28 17.69 -0.93
C GLU A 255 -4.00 17.25 -0.22
N ASN A 256 -3.54 16.03 -0.51
CA ASN A 256 -2.26 15.55 -0.03
C ASN A 256 -1.14 16.34 -0.72
N GLU A 257 -0.31 17.05 0.06
CA GLU A 257 0.74 17.92 -0.48
C GLU A 257 1.83 17.15 -1.25
N ASN A 258 2.03 15.87 -0.92
CA ASN A 258 3.03 15.02 -1.58
C ASN A 258 2.47 14.35 -2.85
N TRP A 259 1.14 14.16 -2.91
CA TRP A 259 0.48 13.39 -3.95
C TRP A 259 -0.65 14.19 -4.59
N LYS A 260 -0.27 15.05 -5.55
CA LYS A 260 -1.21 15.92 -6.26
C LYS A 260 -2.41 15.13 -6.80
N GLY A 261 -3.60 15.66 -6.59
CA GLY A 261 -4.86 15.03 -7.00
C GLY A 261 -5.39 13.95 -6.04
N ASN A 262 -4.65 13.60 -4.99
CA ASN A 262 -5.12 12.74 -3.90
C ASN A 262 -5.62 13.62 -2.76
N TYR A 263 -6.73 13.25 -2.13
CA TYR A 263 -7.39 14.04 -1.11
C TYR A 263 -7.69 13.19 0.12
N ILE A 264 -7.23 13.62 1.29
CA ILE A 264 -7.52 12.96 2.56
C ILE A 264 -9.03 12.98 2.79
N VAL A 265 -9.60 11.82 3.13
CA VAL A 265 -11.04 11.71 3.44
C VAL A 265 -11.28 11.26 4.87
N LYS A 266 -12.44 11.63 5.41
CA LYS A 266 -12.98 11.02 6.63
C LYS A 266 -13.44 9.59 6.30
N TYR A 267 -12.50 8.66 6.21
CA TYR A 267 -12.74 7.31 5.68
C TYR A 267 -13.82 6.50 6.44
N TRP A 268 -14.20 6.94 7.65
CA TRP A 268 -15.29 6.34 8.42
C TRP A 268 -16.70 6.74 7.96
N VAL A 269 -16.88 7.74 7.08
CA VAL A 269 -18.22 8.20 6.70
C VAL A 269 -18.92 7.23 5.71
N PRO A 270 -20.23 6.99 5.85
CA PRO A 270 -20.96 6.05 5.00
C PRO A 270 -20.86 6.32 3.50
N GLU A 271 -20.83 7.59 3.08
CA GLU A 271 -20.77 7.98 1.68
C GLU A 271 -19.46 7.52 1.02
N TRP A 272 -18.34 7.71 1.71
CA TRP A 272 -17.04 7.24 1.23
C TRP A 272 -16.97 5.72 1.22
N LYS A 273 -17.39 5.07 2.30
CA LYS A 273 -17.43 3.60 2.37
C LYS A 273 -18.24 3.00 1.23
N SER A 274 -19.37 3.61 0.88
CA SER A 274 -20.19 3.20 -0.28
C SER A 274 -19.45 3.35 -1.61
N ILE A 275 -18.72 4.45 -1.83
CA ILE A 275 -17.90 4.64 -3.04
C ILE A 275 -16.84 3.53 -3.15
N ILE A 276 -16.13 3.28 -2.06
CA ILE A 276 -15.05 2.28 -2.02
C ILE A 276 -15.59 0.86 -2.18
N LYS A 277 -16.72 0.48 -1.55
CA LYS A 277 -17.34 -0.83 -1.76
C LYS A 277 -17.79 -1.05 -3.21
N ASN A 278 -18.28 -0.01 -3.89
CA ASN A 278 -18.58 -0.09 -5.32
C ASN A 278 -17.31 -0.22 -6.18
N TYR A 279 -16.22 0.45 -5.79
CA TYR A 279 -14.92 0.27 -6.44
C TYR A 279 -14.39 -1.16 -6.27
N GLN A 280 -14.47 -1.71 -5.06
CA GLN A 280 -14.09 -3.09 -4.76
C GLN A 280 -14.86 -4.09 -5.64
N LYS A 281 -16.17 -3.90 -5.79
CA LYS A 281 -16.98 -4.75 -6.68
C LYS A 281 -16.44 -4.76 -8.12
N LYS A 282 -15.99 -3.61 -8.63
CA LYS A 282 -15.37 -3.53 -9.96
C LYS A 282 -14.06 -4.32 -10.02
N LEU A 283 -13.25 -4.28 -8.96
CA LEU A 283 -12.03 -5.11 -8.85
C LEU A 283 -12.37 -6.61 -8.82
N ASP A 284 -13.46 -6.99 -8.16
CA ASP A 284 -13.95 -8.37 -8.14
C ASP A 284 -14.44 -8.84 -9.50
N GLU A 285 -15.15 -7.97 -10.24
CA GLU A 285 -15.65 -8.25 -11.58
C GLU A 285 -14.52 -8.57 -12.57
N ILE A 286 -13.41 -7.83 -12.51
CA ILE A 286 -12.21 -8.08 -13.33
C ILE A 286 -11.36 -9.24 -12.79
N GLY A 287 -11.66 -9.77 -11.60
CA GLY A 287 -11.11 -11.04 -11.13
C GLY A 287 -9.70 -10.99 -10.56
N VAL A 288 -9.23 -9.87 -9.99
CA VAL A 288 -7.90 -9.81 -9.33
C VAL A 288 -7.80 -10.81 -8.17
N ASP A 289 -6.59 -11.28 -7.83
CA ASP A 289 -6.39 -12.21 -6.72
C ASP A 289 -6.49 -11.52 -5.35
N GLY A 290 -6.35 -10.20 -5.30
CA GLY A 290 -6.44 -9.43 -4.07
C GLY A 290 -6.24 -7.94 -4.24
N TYR A 291 -6.09 -7.24 -3.12
CA TYR A 291 -5.95 -5.79 -3.07
C TYR A 291 -4.75 -5.36 -2.22
N LEU A 292 -4.07 -4.33 -2.70
CA LEU A 292 -3.13 -3.52 -1.95
C LEU A 292 -3.92 -2.33 -1.41
N LEU A 293 -4.33 -2.42 -0.15
CA LEU A 293 -5.06 -1.38 0.56
C LEU A 293 -4.08 -0.27 0.89
N ASP A 294 -4.16 0.82 0.13
CA ASP A 294 -3.31 1.99 0.30
C ASP A 294 -4.00 3.08 1.10
N THR A 295 -3.19 4.03 1.57
CA THR A 295 -3.58 5.16 2.43
C THR A 295 -4.28 4.72 3.72
N VAL A 296 -3.99 3.50 4.19
CA VAL A 296 -4.49 3.01 5.47
C VAL A 296 -3.90 3.80 6.63
N ASP A 297 -2.75 4.43 6.43
CA ASP A 297 -2.06 5.29 7.39
C ASP A 297 -2.63 6.73 7.45
N SER A 298 -3.68 7.06 6.68
CA SER A 298 -4.40 8.32 6.83
C SER A 298 -5.02 8.52 8.22
N TYR A 299 -5.07 7.49 9.09
CA TYR A 299 -5.43 7.70 10.49
C TYR A 299 -4.45 8.61 11.25
N TYR A 300 -3.14 8.60 10.92
CA TYR A 300 -2.16 9.48 11.57
C TYR A 300 -2.53 10.95 11.38
N TYR A 301 -2.99 11.33 10.18
CA TYR A 301 -3.44 12.69 9.92
C TYR A 301 -4.50 13.15 10.93
N PHE A 302 -5.48 12.30 11.24
CA PHE A 302 -6.55 12.67 12.16
C PHE A 302 -6.15 12.60 13.63
N GLU A 303 -5.28 11.66 14.01
CA GLU A 303 -4.67 11.58 15.34
C GLU A 303 -3.90 12.88 15.64
N ASP A 304 -2.99 13.27 14.75
CA ASP A 304 -2.16 14.47 14.89
C ASP A 304 -2.99 15.76 14.91
N LYS A 305 -4.01 15.88 14.05
CA LYS A 305 -4.93 17.04 14.08
C LYS A 305 -5.74 17.10 15.38
N GLU A 306 -6.01 15.97 16.03
CA GLU A 306 -6.66 15.97 17.34
C GLU A 306 -5.69 16.38 18.45
N GLU A 307 -4.45 15.91 18.42
CA GLU A 307 -3.40 16.33 19.34
C GLU A 307 -3.12 17.84 19.27
N GLU A 308 -2.95 18.38 18.06
CA GLU A 308 -2.74 19.82 17.83
C GLU A 308 -3.87 20.67 18.44
N LYS A 309 -5.11 20.18 18.40
CA LYS A 309 -6.28 20.87 18.99
C LYS A 309 -6.27 20.79 20.52
N LYS A 310 -5.76 19.70 21.10
CA LYS A 310 -5.65 19.52 22.56
C LYS A 310 -4.51 20.34 23.14
N GLY A 311 -3.35 20.41 22.47
CA GLY A 311 -2.21 21.24 22.90
C GLY A 311 -2.45 22.75 22.82
N LYS A 312 -3.53 23.19 22.17
CA LYS A 312 -3.96 24.60 22.09
C LYS A 312 -5.05 24.99 23.10
N LYS A 313 -5.57 24.04 23.90
CA LYS A 313 -6.57 24.28 24.95
C LYS A 313 -5.90 24.31 26.32
#